data_AF-A0A0P0UVW3-F1
#
_entry.id   AF-A0A0P0UVW3-F1
#
_cell.length_a   1.000
_cell.length_b   1.000
_cell.length_c   1.000
_cell.angle_alpha   90.00
_cell.angle_beta   90.00
_cell.angle_gamma   90.00
#
_symmetry.space_group_name_H-M   'P 1'
#
loop_
_entity.id
_entity.type
_entity.pdbx_description
1 polymer ?
#
loop_
_entity_poly.entity_id
_entity_poly.type
_entity_poly.pdbx_seq_one_letter_code
_entity_poly.pdbx_strand_id
1 'polypeptide(L)'
;MNFVLKLIIFLSVAAIVYSDDEKFKLDDLVEAMMGFTDECEEPKPTKENAKEVIKFVKDAQKPSKCLRYCLMSQFNLITEGETRLKKDETVKMMSMMYSDADKDLEEIVEMCNDRNEKEMDKCENAHLHGICIYEELLARDYKMPEFEE
;
A
#
# COMPACT_ATOMS: atom_id res chain seq x y z
N MET A 1 16.69 -10.91 -7.98
CA MET A 1 16.80 -10.92 -6.50
C MET A 1 15.78 -11.93 -5.97
N ASN A 2 16.21 -12.95 -5.20
CA ASN A 2 15.35 -14.08 -4.81
C ASN A 2 14.12 -13.62 -3.99
N PHE A 3 12.93 -14.16 -4.27
CA PHE A 3 11.68 -13.90 -3.56
C PHE A 3 11.83 -14.02 -2.03
N VAL A 4 12.62 -15.01 -1.59
CA VAL A 4 12.96 -15.22 -0.17
C VAL A 4 13.70 -14.02 0.43
N LEU A 5 14.59 -13.37 -0.33
CA LEU A 5 15.34 -12.20 0.14
C LEU A 5 14.43 -10.96 0.21
N LYS A 6 13.54 -10.76 -0.77
CA LYS A 6 12.53 -9.68 -0.74
C LYS A 6 11.58 -9.85 0.46
N LEU A 7 11.16 -11.08 0.75
CA LEU A 7 10.30 -11.41 1.89
C LEU A 7 11.00 -11.18 3.24
N ILE A 8 12.28 -11.56 3.37
CA ILE A 8 13.06 -11.31 4.60
C ILE A 8 13.24 -9.82 4.84
N ILE A 9 13.53 -9.02 3.79
CA ILE A 9 13.64 -7.57 3.90
C ILE A 9 12.29 -6.98 4.35
N PHE A 10 11.20 -7.37 3.72
CA PHE A 10 9.86 -6.93 4.10
C PHE A 10 9.50 -7.28 5.55
N LEU A 11 9.82 -8.50 6.01
CA LEU A 11 9.58 -8.93 7.39
C LEU A 11 10.46 -8.21 8.41
N SER A 12 11.73 -7.91 8.07
CA SER A 12 12.60 -7.13 8.95
C SER A 12 12.12 -5.68 9.08
N VAL A 13 11.59 -5.09 8.01
CA VAL A 13 10.95 -3.76 8.06
C VAL A 13 9.69 -3.84 8.92
N ALA A 14 8.83 -4.84 8.74
CA ALA A 14 7.63 -5.04 9.57
C ALA A 14 7.94 -5.23 11.07
N ALA A 15 9.06 -5.88 11.41
CA ALA A 15 9.49 -6.06 12.80
C ALA A 15 10.02 -4.77 13.44
N ILE A 16 10.70 -3.91 12.67
CA ILE A 16 11.08 -2.56 13.14
C ILE A 16 9.83 -1.68 13.28
N VAL A 17 8.82 -1.88 12.44
CA VAL A 17 7.56 -1.11 12.45
C VAL A 17 6.74 -1.27 13.75
N TYR A 18 6.96 -2.34 14.52
CA TYR A 18 6.15 -2.70 15.69
C TYR A 18 6.68 -2.18 17.04
N SER A 19 7.65 -1.26 17.03
CA SER A 19 8.09 -0.49 18.21
C SER A 19 7.12 0.66 18.44
N ASP A 20 6.34 0.61 19.54
CA ASP A 20 5.14 1.44 19.76
C ASP A 20 5.39 2.97 19.85
N ASP A 21 6.65 3.40 19.89
CA ASP A 21 7.11 4.79 20.00
C ASP A 21 7.99 5.28 18.83
N GLU A 22 8.21 4.47 17.78
CA GLU A 22 9.11 4.86 16.69
C GLU A 22 8.38 5.65 15.59
N LYS A 23 8.63 6.96 15.57
CA LYS A 23 8.36 7.75 14.38
C LYS A 23 9.34 7.33 13.29
N PHE A 24 8.82 7.02 12.11
CA PHE A 24 9.66 6.66 10.97
C PHE A 24 10.15 7.93 10.30
N LYS A 25 11.42 7.96 9.92
CA LYS A 25 11.87 8.97 8.96
C LYS A 25 11.20 8.69 7.63
N LEU A 26 10.48 9.67 7.11
CA LEU A 26 9.82 9.53 5.81
C LEU A 26 10.79 9.08 4.72
N ASP A 27 12.01 9.62 4.74
CA ASP A 27 13.02 9.31 3.74
C ASP A 27 13.47 7.83 3.81
N ASP A 28 13.53 7.20 4.99
CA ASP A 28 13.88 5.78 5.09
C ASP A 28 12.82 4.88 4.44
N LEU A 29 11.53 5.22 4.63
CA LEU A 29 10.43 4.52 3.97
C LEU A 29 10.39 4.77 2.46
N VAL A 30 10.73 5.98 2.03
CA VAL A 30 10.87 6.32 0.61
C VAL A 30 11.96 5.47 -0.02
N GLU A 31 13.16 5.38 0.58
CA GLU A 31 14.24 4.55 0.05
C GLU A 31 13.85 3.07 0.02
N ALA A 32 13.21 2.56 1.07
CA ALA A 32 12.72 1.19 1.11
C ALA A 32 11.71 0.92 -0.02
N MET A 33 10.73 1.80 -0.22
CA MET A 33 9.74 1.70 -1.30
C MET A 33 10.39 1.76 -2.68
N MET A 34 11.34 2.69 -2.89
CA MET A 34 12.05 2.83 -4.15
C MET A 34 12.80 1.55 -4.53
N GLY A 35 13.26 0.77 -3.55
CA GLY A 35 13.88 -0.54 -3.77
C GLY A 35 12.99 -1.61 -4.42
N PHE A 36 11.66 -1.39 -4.47
CA PHE A 36 10.71 -2.28 -5.15
C PHE A 36 10.36 -1.80 -6.57
N THR A 37 10.83 -0.62 -6.97
CA THR A 37 10.39 0.03 -8.22
C THR A 37 11.10 -0.42 -9.49
N ASP A 38 12.09 -1.30 -9.39
CA ASP A 38 12.85 -1.80 -10.53
C ASP A 38 11.97 -2.50 -11.58
N GLU A 39 10.88 -3.13 -11.14
CA GLU A 39 9.92 -3.84 -11.99
C GLU A 39 8.68 -2.98 -12.31
N CYS A 40 8.63 -1.72 -11.85
CA CYS A 40 7.55 -0.82 -12.21
C CYS A 40 7.73 -0.31 -13.63
N GLU A 41 6.70 -0.53 -14.44
CA GLU A 41 6.60 0.00 -15.80
C GLU A 41 6.41 1.53 -15.82
N GLU A 42 6.28 2.10 -17.01
CA GLU A 42 6.03 3.52 -17.21
C GLU A 42 4.67 3.97 -16.61
N PRO A 43 4.62 5.19 -16.03
CA PRO A 43 5.71 6.14 -15.87
C PRO A 43 6.66 5.77 -14.72
N LYS A 44 7.98 5.89 -14.96
CA LYS A 44 8.99 5.58 -13.94
C LYS A 44 8.85 6.52 -12.73
N PRO A 45 8.64 5.99 -11.50
CA PRO A 45 8.40 6.81 -10.32
C PRO A 45 9.69 7.47 -9.81
N THR A 46 9.51 8.64 -9.19
CA THR A 46 10.55 9.35 -8.44
C THR A 46 10.34 9.19 -6.94
N LYS A 47 11.33 9.63 -6.13
CA LYS A 47 11.17 9.71 -4.66
C LYS A 47 9.99 10.58 -4.24
N GLU A 48 9.67 11.63 -4.99
CA GLU A 48 8.50 12.47 -4.71
C GLU A 48 7.19 11.69 -4.92
N ASN A 49 7.15 10.83 -5.95
CA ASN A 49 5.99 9.97 -6.18
C ASN A 49 5.82 8.94 -5.05
N ALA A 50 6.93 8.39 -4.54
CA ALA A 50 6.89 7.53 -3.36
C ALA A 50 6.38 8.27 -2.11
N LYS A 51 6.79 9.54 -1.91
CA LYS A 51 6.26 10.38 -0.83
C LYS A 51 4.75 10.57 -0.92
N GLU A 52 4.23 10.85 -2.13
CA GLU A 52 2.78 10.96 -2.36
C GLU A 52 2.02 9.65 -2.03
N VAL A 53 2.60 8.49 -2.37
CA VAL A 53 2.02 7.17 -2.05
C VAL A 53 2.02 6.91 -0.55
N ILE A 54 3.15 7.13 0.14
CA ILE A 54 3.29 6.92 1.59
C ILE A 54 2.34 7.83 2.37
N LYS A 55 2.17 9.09 1.93
CA LYS A 55 1.30 10.08 2.57
C LYS A 55 -0.17 9.98 2.18
N PHE A 56 -0.55 9.01 1.33
CA PHE A 56 -1.93 8.86 0.85
C PHE A 56 -2.50 10.16 0.26
N VAL A 57 -1.72 10.88 -0.55
CA VAL A 57 -2.16 12.13 -1.19
C VAL A 57 -3.33 11.84 -2.13
N LYS A 58 -4.50 12.44 -1.88
CA LYS A 58 -5.72 12.18 -2.65
C LYS A 58 -5.57 12.52 -4.13
N ASP A 59 -5.07 13.71 -4.44
CA ASP A 59 -4.84 14.18 -5.81
C ASP A 59 -3.37 13.97 -6.22
N ALA A 60 -2.92 12.72 -6.16
CA ALA A 60 -1.55 12.36 -6.48
C ALA A 60 -1.27 12.44 -7.99
N GLN A 61 -0.01 12.63 -8.34
CA GLN A 61 0.41 12.61 -9.74
C GLN A 61 0.24 11.21 -10.34
N LYS A 62 0.05 11.15 -11.66
CA LYS A 62 -0.07 9.87 -12.39
C LYS A 62 1.03 8.86 -12.07
N PRO A 63 2.33 9.24 -11.95
CA PRO A 63 3.36 8.28 -11.59
C PRO A 63 3.25 7.72 -10.18
N SER A 64 2.70 8.48 -9.23
CA SER A 64 2.42 8.01 -7.87
C SER A 64 1.28 6.99 -7.86
N LYS A 65 0.22 7.26 -8.63
CA LYS A 65 -0.91 6.34 -8.82
C LYS A 65 -0.45 5.01 -9.44
N CYS A 66 0.36 5.09 -10.50
CA CYS A 66 0.91 3.90 -11.16
C CYS A 66 1.95 3.16 -10.31
N LEU A 67 2.72 3.87 -9.48
CA LEU A 67 3.58 3.24 -8.47
C LEU A 67 2.76 2.38 -7.50
N ARG A 68 1.63 2.89 -7.00
CA ARG A 68 0.76 2.09 -6.13
C ARG A 68 0.24 0.83 -6.83
N TYR A 69 -0.22 0.95 -8.08
CA TYR A 69 -0.63 -0.21 -8.87
C TYR A 69 0.50 -1.23 -9.02
N CYS A 70 1.71 -0.78 -9.37
CA CYS A 70 2.87 -1.64 -9.51
C CYS A 70 3.13 -2.44 -8.22
N LEU A 71 3.19 -1.76 -7.07
CA LEU A 71 3.42 -2.41 -5.77
C LEU A 71 2.30 -3.41 -5.46
N MET A 72 1.03 -3.00 -5.62
CA MET A 72 -0.12 -3.89 -5.40
C MET A 72 -0.06 -5.13 -6.30
N SER A 73 0.34 -4.99 -7.56
CA SER A 73 0.50 -6.11 -8.50
C SER A 73 1.66 -7.02 -8.12
N GLN A 74 2.82 -6.48 -7.73
CA GLN A 74 3.98 -7.26 -7.27
C GLN A 74 3.67 -8.12 -6.04
N PHE A 75 2.82 -7.63 -5.15
CA PHE A 75 2.34 -8.37 -3.98
C PHE A 75 1.06 -9.18 -4.24
N ASN A 76 0.63 -9.28 -5.50
CA ASN A 76 -0.56 -10.03 -5.92
C ASN A 76 -1.84 -9.58 -5.19
N LEU A 77 -1.99 -8.27 -4.96
CA LEU A 77 -3.19 -7.68 -4.36
C LEU A 77 -4.21 -7.28 -5.42
N ILE A 78 -3.76 -6.80 -6.57
CA ILE A 78 -4.59 -6.55 -7.76
C ILE A 78 -3.81 -7.09 -8.94
N THR A 79 -4.41 -7.98 -9.74
CA THR A 79 -3.75 -8.46 -10.97
C THR A 79 -4.23 -7.75 -12.22
N GLU A 80 -3.46 -7.86 -13.30
CA GLU A 80 -3.76 -7.19 -14.55
C GLU A 80 -5.14 -7.58 -15.09
N GLY A 81 -5.97 -6.58 -15.38
CA GLY A 81 -7.34 -6.76 -15.86
C GLY A 81 -8.39 -6.91 -14.75
N GLU A 82 -7.98 -7.00 -13.48
CA GLU A 82 -8.89 -6.97 -12.34
C GLU A 82 -9.08 -5.54 -11.81
N THR A 83 -10.29 -5.22 -11.36
CA THR A 83 -10.62 -3.92 -10.72
C THR A 83 -10.82 -4.04 -9.21
N ARG A 84 -10.76 -5.26 -8.68
CA ARG A 84 -10.97 -5.60 -7.27
C ARG A 84 -9.67 -6.11 -6.65
N LEU A 85 -9.44 -5.74 -5.40
CA LEU A 85 -8.44 -6.32 -4.52
C LEU A 85 -8.77 -7.79 -4.25
N LYS A 86 -7.73 -8.62 -4.28
CA LYS A 86 -7.77 -10.00 -3.79
C LYS A 86 -7.86 -9.97 -2.27
N LYS A 87 -9.05 -10.28 -1.78
CA LYS A 87 -9.43 -10.06 -0.38
C LYS A 87 -8.49 -10.76 0.59
N ASP A 88 -8.27 -12.05 0.41
CA ASP A 88 -7.47 -12.87 1.33
C ASP A 88 -6.01 -12.40 1.40
N GLU A 89 -5.40 -12.11 0.25
CA GLU A 89 -4.03 -11.60 0.15
C GLU A 89 -3.90 -10.19 0.76
N THR A 90 -4.88 -9.33 0.52
CA THR A 90 -4.89 -7.96 1.06
C THR A 90 -5.04 -7.97 2.57
N VAL A 91 -6.00 -8.73 3.09
CA VAL A 91 -6.21 -8.89 4.54
C VAL A 91 -4.96 -9.47 5.17
N LYS A 92 -4.40 -10.55 4.63
CA LYS A 92 -3.16 -11.15 5.13
C LYS A 92 -2.00 -10.14 5.21
N MET A 93 -1.86 -9.26 4.22
CA MET A 93 -0.81 -8.23 4.24
C MET A 93 -1.10 -7.15 5.30
N MET A 94 -2.35 -6.74 5.45
CA MET A 94 -2.77 -5.76 6.45
C MET A 94 -2.67 -6.31 7.89
N SER A 95 -2.98 -7.58 8.12
CA SER A 95 -2.88 -8.22 9.44
C SER A 95 -1.44 -8.32 9.96
N MET A 96 -0.43 -8.13 9.10
CA MET A 96 0.96 -7.98 9.56
C MET A 96 1.20 -6.67 10.32
N MET A 97 0.36 -5.65 10.08
CA MET A 97 0.41 -4.34 10.75
C MET A 97 -0.68 -4.20 11.82
N TYR A 98 -1.83 -4.84 11.61
CA TYR A 98 -3.00 -4.75 12.48
C TYR A 98 -3.39 -6.14 13.00
N SER A 99 -2.74 -6.58 14.07
CA SER A 99 -3.03 -7.87 14.71
C SER A 99 -4.47 -7.94 15.26
N ASP A 100 -5.08 -9.12 15.21
CA ASP A 100 -6.44 -9.41 15.72
C ASP A 100 -7.57 -8.57 15.09
N ALA A 101 -7.34 -8.00 13.90
CA ALA A 101 -8.26 -7.13 13.19
C ALA A 101 -8.93 -7.77 11.95
N ASP A 102 -8.72 -9.06 11.69
CA ASP A 102 -9.06 -9.71 10.41
C ASP A 102 -10.49 -9.42 9.93
N LYS A 103 -11.48 -9.49 10.83
CA LYS A 103 -12.90 -9.24 10.48
C LYS A 103 -13.12 -7.80 9.98
N ASP A 104 -12.56 -6.82 10.67
CA ASP A 104 -12.72 -5.41 10.31
C ASP A 104 -11.97 -5.13 9.01
N LEU A 105 -10.77 -5.70 8.84
CA LEU A 105 -9.97 -5.62 7.61
C LEU A 105 -10.70 -6.22 6.41
N GLU A 106 -11.35 -7.37 6.59
CA GLU A 106 -12.19 -8.00 5.57
C GLU A 106 -13.34 -7.10 5.12
N GLU A 107 -14.02 -6.44 6.07
CA GLU A 107 -15.11 -5.50 5.79
C GLU A 107 -14.59 -4.26 5.04
N ILE A 108 -13.44 -3.70 5.44
CA ILE A 108 -12.78 -2.58 4.77
C ILE A 108 -12.49 -2.91 3.30
N VAL A 109 -11.85 -4.06 3.05
CA VAL A 109 -11.46 -4.45 1.68
C VAL A 109 -12.69 -4.63 0.79
N GLU A 110 -13.76 -5.25 1.32
CA GLU A 110 -15.00 -5.42 0.56
C GLU A 110 -15.67 -4.09 0.23
N MET A 111 -15.74 -3.17 1.20
CA MET A 111 -16.28 -1.82 0.97
C MET A 111 -15.52 -1.06 -0.11
N CYS A 112 -14.19 -1.15 -0.12
CA CYS A 112 -13.35 -0.49 -1.10
C CYS A 112 -13.46 -1.13 -2.50
N ASN A 113 -13.60 -2.46 -2.56
CA ASN A 113 -13.95 -3.18 -3.77
C ASN A 113 -15.26 -2.70 -4.39
N ASP A 114 -16.31 -2.56 -3.61
CA ASP A 114 -17.59 -2.10 -4.12
C ASP A 114 -17.57 -0.61 -4.51
N ARG A 115 -16.83 0.22 -3.77
CA ARG A 115 -16.68 1.65 -4.07
C ARG A 115 -15.99 1.89 -5.42
N ASN A 116 -14.99 1.09 -5.76
CA ASN A 116 -14.08 1.37 -6.87
C ASN A 116 -14.24 0.42 -8.07
N GLU A 117 -15.20 -0.51 -8.04
CA GLU A 117 -15.40 -1.56 -9.06
C GLU A 117 -15.44 -1.04 -10.51
N LYS A 118 -15.95 0.18 -10.71
CA LYS A 118 -16.17 0.79 -12.03
C LYS A 118 -14.98 1.56 -12.57
N GLU A 119 -13.93 1.77 -11.78
CA GLU A 119 -12.71 2.42 -12.27
C GLU A 119 -11.88 1.42 -13.06
N MET A 120 -11.66 1.74 -14.34
CA MET A 120 -11.01 0.84 -15.31
C MET A 120 -9.55 1.21 -15.57
N ASP A 121 -9.13 2.45 -15.25
CA ASP A 121 -7.71 2.79 -15.27
C ASP A 121 -7.02 2.11 -14.10
N LYS A 122 -6.09 1.20 -14.39
CA LYS A 122 -5.39 0.40 -13.39
C LYS A 122 -4.67 1.23 -12.33
N CYS A 123 -4.11 2.39 -12.71
CA CYS A 123 -3.40 3.26 -11.79
C CYS A 123 -4.38 4.04 -10.91
N GLU A 124 -5.44 4.58 -11.49
CA GLU A 124 -6.51 5.27 -10.75
C GLU A 124 -7.23 4.31 -9.80
N ASN A 125 -7.58 3.11 -10.26
CA ASN A 125 -8.24 2.08 -9.46
C ASN A 125 -7.40 1.70 -8.23
N ALA A 126 -6.13 1.38 -8.42
CA ALA A 126 -5.22 1.07 -7.31
C ALA A 126 -5.07 2.26 -6.34
N HIS A 127 -5.02 3.49 -6.88
CA HIS A 127 -4.98 4.71 -6.06
C HIS A 127 -6.22 4.88 -5.21
N LEU A 128 -7.40 4.80 -5.81
CA LEU A 128 -8.69 4.91 -5.11
C LEU A 128 -8.86 3.81 -4.05
N HIS A 129 -8.35 2.59 -4.31
CA HIS A 129 -8.30 1.52 -3.31
C HIS A 129 -7.41 1.89 -2.13
N GLY A 130 -6.19 2.35 -2.41
CA GLY A 130 -5.27 2.79 -1.36
C GLY A 130 -5.82 3.94 -0.51
N ILE A 131 -6.47 4.92 -1.13
CA ILE A 131 -7.14 6.02 -0.42
C ILE A 131 -8.33 5.53 0.39
N CYS A 132 -9.18 4.69 -0.20
CA CYS A 132 -10.35 4.14 0.50
C CYS A 132 -9.93 3.37 1.75
N ILE A 133 -8.97 2.44 1.65
CA ILE A 133 -8.48 1.68 2.80
C ILE A 133 -7.96 2.61 3.90
N TYR A 134 -7.17 3.63 3.54
CA TYR A 134 -6.64 4.60 4.49
C TYR A 134 -7.74 5.37 5.22
N GLU A 135 -8.75 5.86 4.49
CA GLU A 135 -9.89 6.57 5.08
C GLU A 135 -10.71 5.68 6.01
N GLU A 136 -10.92 4.42 5.62
CA GLU A 136 -11.69 3.44 6.37
C GLU A 136 -10.97 2.97 7.64
N LEU A 137 -9.63 2.89 7.62
CA LEU A 137 -8.80 2.65 8.81
C LEU A 137 -8.88 3.84 9.78
N LEU A 138 -8.74 5.07 9.27
CA LEU A 138 -8.88 6.28 10.09
C LEU A 138 -10.27 6.39 10.72
N ALA A 139 -11.33 6.08 9.96
CA ALA A 139 -12.71 6.16 10.44
C ALA A 139 -13.03 5.11 11.53
N ARG A 140 -12.20 4.07 11.65
CA ARG A 140 -12.27 3.02 12.67
C ARG A 140 -11.22 3.19 13.77
N ASP A 141 -10.58 4.36 13.85
CA ASP A 141 -9.59 4.72 14.88
C ASP A 141 -8.33 3.83 14.91
N TYR A 142 -7.95 3.23 13.77
CA TYR A 142 -6.65 2.54 13.67
C TYR A 142 -5.48 3.54 13.75
N LYS A 143 -4.43 3.16 14.47
CA LYS A 143 -3.17 3.93 14.52
C LYS A 143 -2.54 3.92 13.12
N MET A 144 -2.36 5.12 12.57
CA MET A 144 -1.63 5.30 11.32
C MET A 144 -0.17 5.65 11.62
N PRO A 145 0.79 5.28 10.75
CA PRO A 145 2.18 5.68 10.92
C PRO A 145 2.32 7.21 10.93
N GLU A 146 3.01 7.73 11.95
CA GLU A 146 3.46 9.14 11.97
C GLU A 146 4.88 9.21 11.40
N PHE A 147 5.16 10.27 10.64
CA PHE A 147 6.46 10.46 9.99
C PHE A 147 7.16 11.70 10.53
N GLU A 148 8.46 11.57 10.82
CA GLU A 148 9.34 12.73 10.98
C GLU A 148 9.82 13.20 9.61
N GLU A 149 9.82 14.52 9.41
CA GLU A 149 10.39 15.18 8.23
C GLU A 149 11.92 15.14 8.22
#